data_AF-A0A7D3WM27-F1
#
_entry.id   AF-A0A7D3WM27-F1
#
_cell.length_a   1.000
_cell.length_b   1.000
_cell.length_c   1.000
_cell.angle_alpha   90.00
_cell.angle_beta   90.00
_cell.angle_gamma   90.00
#
_symmetry.space_group_name_H-M   'P 1'
#
loop_
_entity.id
_entity.type
_entity.pdbx_description
1 polymer ?
#
loop_
_entity_poly.entity_id
_entity_poly.type
_entity_poly.pdbx_seq_one_letter_code
_entity_poly.pdbx_strand_id
1 'polypeptide(L)'
;MATGLSRYRTVTAPADLTVIQAVIDRLAGGLAGAHTESGLNEEISFVVADGQTTIELIFPDYAGEQVRSLVSDRLISSRWQELITQSDEWLLLIRPDMIPTLEDITTRGLAYVEDLQVRLGKVQQEAELTAPGFFIELLQMMLYVKGKSALAPISEPRLTVALSCWDTLGLATSGVVPAVELKQRLPFLAAFLETIWAPDNWRVCGLSSLGRSLDATNPDEDFVDDGPEAAGYVVLPSGEHDPDLTQLIAF
;
A
#
# COMPACT_ATOMS: atom_id res chain seq x y z
N MET A 1 -24.64 9.30 17.25
CA MET A 1 -24.86 10.02 15.98
C MET A 1 -23.78 11.08 15.81
N ALA A 2 -22.58 10.66 15.41
CA ALA A 2 -21.55 11.57 14.92
C ALA A 2 -21.38 11.20 13.44
N THR A 3 -21.97 11.99 12.56
CA THR A 3 -21.64 11.95 11.13
C THR A 3 -20.20 12.47 11.02
N GLY A 4 -19.23 11.55 11.01
CA GLY A 4 -17.83 11.87 10.75
C GLY A 4 -17.73 12.47 9.35
N LEU A 5 -17.54 13.78 9.28
CA LEU A 5 -17.37 14.50 8.03
C LEU A 5 -15.95 14.19 7.53
N SER A 6 -15.84 13.34 6.51
CA SER A 6 -14.57 13.14 5.80
C SER A 6 -14.03 14.49 5.32
N ARG A 7 -12.73 14.72 5.55
CA ARG A 7 -12.04 15.98 5.23
C ARG A 7 -12.14 16.28 3.74
N TYR A 8 -11.86 15.31 2.90
CA TYR A 8 -11.96 15.44 1.45
C TYR A 8 -13.25 14.79 0.94
N ARG A 9 -13.85 15.41 -0.08
CA ARG A 9 -15.03 14.87 -0.76
C ARG A 9 -14.77 14.75 -2.25
N THR A 10 -15.31 13.71 -2.87
CA THR A 10 -15.25 13.54 -4.32
C THR A 10 -15.95 14.71 -5.01
N VAL A 11 -15.21 15.41 -5.87
CA VAL A 11 -15.71 16.50 -6.73
C VAL A 11 -16.07 15.96 -8.10
N THR A 12 -15.25 15.05 -8.62
CA THR A 12 -15.44 14.40 -9.91
C THR A 12 -15.35 12.90 -9.71
N ALA A 13 -16.43 12.18 -10.02
CA ALA A 13 -16.42 10.71 -10.01
C ALA A 13 -15.51 10.18 -11.14
N PRO A 14 -14.91 8.99 -10.98
CA PRO A 14 -14.17 8.35 -12.06
C PRO A 14 -15.01 8.27 -13.33
N ALA A 15 -14.39 8.53 -14.48
CA ALA A 15 -15.06 8.47 -15.78
C ALA A 15 -15.52 7.04 -16.11
N ASP A 16 -14.78 6.04 -15.61
CA ASP A 16 -15.10 4.63 -15.74
C ASP A 16 -14.82 3.90 -14.43
N LEU A 17 -15.82 3.17 -13.94
CA LEU A 17 -15.74 2.32 -12.74
C LEU A 17 -15.82 0.84 -13.09
N THR A 18 -15.92 0.47 -14.37
CA THR A 18 -16.13 -0.91 -14.82
C THR A 18 -15.08 -1.86 -14.25
N VAL A 19 -13.83 -1.39 -14.15
CA VAL A 19 -12.68 -2.08 -13.55
C VAL A 19 -12.93 -2.57 -12.13
N ILE A 20 -13.65 -1.77 -11.34
CA ILE A 20 -13.87 -2.01 -9.91
C ILE A 20 -15.33 -2.32 -9.57
N GLN A 21 -16.23 -2.26 -10.55
CA GLN A 21 -17.66 -2.49 -10.34
C GLN A 21 -17.92 -3.88 -9.74
N ALA A 22 -17.23 -4.91 -10.24
CA ALA A 22 -17.35 -6.26 -9.70
C ALA A 22 -16.92 -6.36 -8.22
N VAL A 23 -15.93 -5.56 -7.81
CA VAL A 23 -15.49 -5.49 -6.41
C VAL A 23 -16.51 -4.73 -5.58
N ILE A 24 -17.01 -3.59 -6.07
CA ILE A 24 -18.06 -2.79 -5.42
C ILE A 24 -19.30 -3.64 -5.16
N ASP A 25 -19.77 -4.37 -6.17
CA ASP A 25 -20.98 -5.20 -6.07
C ASP A 25 -20.82 -6.31 -5.04
N ARG A 26 -19.62 -6.91 -4.94
CA ARG A 26 -19.32 -7.95 -3.94
C ARG A 26 -19.27 -7.37 -2.53
N LEU A 27 -18.61 -6.23 -2.35
CA LEU A 27 -18.57 -5.55 -1.06
C LEU A 27 -19.96 -5.11 -0.60
N ALA A 28 -20.79 -4.57 -1.51
CA ALA A 28 -22.17 -4.22 -1.21
C ALA A 28 -23.02 -5.45 -0.81
N GLY A 29 -22.63 -6.65 -1.25
CA GLY A 29 -23.23 -7.91 -0.83
C GLY A 29 -22.59 -8.56 0.40
N GLY A 30 -21.70 -7.87 1.12
CA GLY A 30 -21.03 -8.42 2.32
C GLY A 30 -19.99 -9.49 2.01
N LEU A 31 -19.52 -9.56 0.78
CA LEU A 31 -18.56 -10.57 0.31
C LEU A 31 -17.19 -9.94 0.04
N ALA A 32 -16.13 -10.70 0.26
CA ALA A 32 -14.78 -10.29 -0.13
C ALA A 32 -14.71 -10.01 -1.64
N GLY A 33 -13.99 -8.96 -2.03
CA GLY A 33 -13.70 -8.66 -3.44
C GLY A 33 -13.08 -9.86 -4.16
N ALA A 34 -13.49 -10.10 -5.41
CA ALA A 34 -12.86 -11.11 -6.24
C ALA A 34 -11.49 -10.61 -6.75
N HIS A 35 -10.64 -11.53 -7.19
CA HIS A 35 -9.46 -11.15 -7.97
C HIS A 35 -9.91 -10.42 -9.23
N THR A 36 -9.41 -9.20 -9.45
CA THR A 36 -9.59 -8.48 -10.71
C THR A 36 -8.92 -9.26 -11.83
N GLU A 37 -9.63 -9.56 -12.91
CA GLU A 37 -9.04 -10.21 -14.07
C GLU A 37 -7.94 -9.32 -14.65
N SER A 38 -6.74 -9.89 -14.81
CA SER A 38 -5.62 -9.19 -15.38
C SER A 38 -5.75 -9.06 -16.89
N GLY A 39 -5.46 -7.86 -17.42
CA GLY A 39 -5.38 -7.65 -18.86
C GLY A 39 -5.79 -6.27 -19.35
N LEU A 40 -6.42 -5.44 -18.52
CA LEU A 40 -6.83 -4.10 -18.91
C LEU A 40 -5.94 -3.06 -18.20
N ASN A 41 -5.19 -2.32 -19.02
CA ASN A 41 -4.39 -1.15 -18.62
C ASN A 41 -5.33 0.00 -18.23
N GLU A 42 -6.09 -0.18 -17.16
CA GLU A 42 -7.14 0.76 -16.77
C GLU A 42 -6.67 1.55 -15.56
N GLU A 43 -6.16 2.74 -15.87
CA GLU A 43 -5.90 3.79 -14.91
C GLU A 43 -7.24 4.29 -14.35
N ILE A 44 -7.33 4.34 -13.02
CA ILE A 44 -8.48 4.92 -12.34
C ILE A 44 -8.06 6.28 -11.80
N SER A 45 -8.81 7.33 -12.13
CA SER A 45 -8.56 8.66 -11.57
C SER A 45 -9.84 9.33 -11.09
N PHE A 46 -9.72 10.13 -10.05
CA PHE A 46 -10.79 10.98 -9.53
C PHE A 46 -10.26 12.17 -8.76
N VAL A 47 -11.11 13.17 -8.59
CA VAL A 47 -10.75 14.44 -7.94
C VAL A 47 -11.47 14.55 -6.62
N VAL A 48 -10.73 14.87 -5.56
CA VAL A 48 -11.27 15.14 -4.22
C VAL A 48 -10.90 16.55 -3.75
N ALA A 49 -11.74 17.17 -2.93
CA ALA A 49 -11.48 18.50 -2.37
C ALA A 49 -12.02 18.67 -0.94
N ASP A 50 -11.35 19.51 -0.15
CA ASP A 50 -11.76 19.93 1.20
C ASP A 50 -12.27 21.39 1.23
N GLY A 51 -12.45 22.00 0.05
CA GLY A 51 -12.87 23.39 -0.13
C GLY A 51 -11.71 24.40 -0.21
N GLN A 52 -10.51 24.03 0.24
CA GLN A 52 -9.29 24.83 0.08
C GLN A 52 -8.32 24.20 -0.90
N THR A 53 -8.21 22.88 -0.86
CA THR A 53 -7.29 22.08 -1.64
C THR A 53 -8.06 21.16 -2.57
N THR A 54 -7.56 20.96 -3.78
CA THR A 54 -8.06 19.98 -4.74
C THR A 54 -6.93 19.01 -5.05
N ILE A 55 -7.21 17.72 -4.95
CA ILE A 55 -6.25 16.64 -5.19
C ILE A 55 -6.80 15.75 -6.28
N GLU A 56 -6.01 15.53 -7.32
CA GLU A 56 -6.25 14.50 -8.33
C GLU A 56 -5.54 13.21 -7.89
N LEU A 57 -6.33 12.16 -7.71
CA LEU A 57 -5.84 10.84 -7.36
C LEU A 57 -5.79 9.99 -8.61
N ILE A 58 -4.63 9.39 -8.86
CA ILE A 58 -4.38 8.55 -10.03
C ILE A 58 -3.84 7.20 -9.54
N PHE A 59 -4.54 6.13 -9.91
CA PHE A 59 -4.16 4.74 -9.68
C PHE A 59 -3.72 4.14 -11.02
N PRO A 60 -2.43 4.23 -11.37
CA PRO A 60 -1.94 3.79 -12.67
C PRO A 60 -1.98 2.28 -12.88
N ASP A 61 -2.05 1.53 -11.79
CA ASP A 61 -2.07 0.08 -11.80
C ASP A 61 -2.87 -0.43 -10.60
N TYR A 62 -4.13 -0.73 -10.85
CA TYR A 62 -5.02 -1.27 -9.83
C TYR A 62 -4.73 -2.75 -9.50
N ALA A 63 -4.29 -3.54 -10.48
CA ALA A 63 -4.02 -4.97 -10.31
C ALA A 63 -2.61 -5.26 -9.73
N GLY A 64 -1.69 -4.30 -9.81
CA GLY A 64 -0.32 -4.39 -9.29
C GLY A 64 0.66 -5.12 -10.24
N GLU A 65 0.24 -5.46 -11.45
CA GLU A 65 1.07 -6.16 -12.43
C GLU A 65 2.10 -5.24 -13.09
N GLN A 66 1.71 -4.02 -13.43
CA GLN A 66 2.63 -3.04 -14.00
C GLN A 66 3.71 -2.65 -12.99
N VAL A 67 3.35 -2.47 -11.71
CA VAL A 67 4.33 -2.17 -10.65
C VAL A 67 5.35 -3.30 -10.53
N ARG A 68 4.92 -4.56 -10.68
CA ARG A 68 5.84 -5.71 -10.72
C ARG A 68 6.73 -5.70 -11.96
N SER A 69 6.18 -5.39 -13.14
CA SER A 69 6.97 -5.31 -14.38
C SER A 69 7.98 -4.16 -14.35
N LEU A 70 7.65 -3.02 -13.73
CA LEU A 70 8.59 -1.91 -13.56
C LEU A 70 9.89 -2.39 -12.91
N VAL A 71 9.79 -3.15 -11.82
CA VAL A 71 10.95 -3.61 -11.04
C VAL A 71 11.65 -4.79 -11.70
N SER A 72 10.89 -5.78 -12.19
CA SER A 72 11.45 -6.99 -12.78
C SER A 72 12.14 -6.73 -14.12
N ASP A 73 11.49 -5.98 -15.01
CA ASP A 73 12.03 -5.67 -16.34
C ASP A 73 12.93 -4.44 -16.34
N ARG A 74 12.92 -3.65 -15.26
CA ARG A 74 13.62 -2.35 -15.13
C ARG A 74 13.23 -1.38 -16.26
N LEU A 75 11.99 -1.48 -16.75
CA LEU A 75 11.46 -0.67 -17.84
C LEU A 75 10.31 0.19 -17.33
N ILE A 76 10.43 1.50 -17.54
CA ILE A 76 9.41 2.48 -17.15
C ILE A 76 8.76 3.00 -18.43
N SER A 77 7.47 2.70 -18.62
CA SER A 77 6.71 3.17 -19.78
C SER A 77 6.60 4.71 -19.79
N SER A 78 6.33 5.30 -20.96
CA SER A 78 6.15 6.76 -21.07
C SER A 78 5.05 7.27 -20.15
N ARG A 79 3.95 6.50 -20.00
CA ARG A 79 2.85 6.88 -19.09
C ARG A 79 3.30 6.95 -17.63
N TRP A 80 4.05 5.95 -17.17
CA TRP A 80 4.62 5.97 -15.82
C TRP A 80 5.60 7.13 -15.64
N GLN A 81 6.41 7.44 -16.65
CA GLN A 81 7.33 8.59 -16.59
C GLN A 81 6.60 9.92 -16.41
N GLU A 82 5.52 10.13 -17.17
CA GLU A 82 4.65 11.31 -17.06
C GLU A 82 4.07 11.43 -15.65
N LEU A 83 3.44 10.36 -15.15
CA LEU A 83 2.82 10.33 -13.83
C LEU A 83 3.83 10.61 -12.70
N ILE A 84 4.97 9.93 -12.73
CA ILE A 84 6.03 10.11 -11.74
C ILE A 84 6.53 11.56 -11.75
N THR A 85 6.70 12.15 -12.94
CA THR A 85 7.22 13.50 -13.10
C THR A 85 6.21 14.56 -12.62
N GLN A 86 4.92 14.36 -12.91
CA GLN A 86 3.84 15.31 -12.59
C GLN A 86 3.32 15.17 -11.15
N SER A 87 3.50 14.03 -10.51
CA SER A 87 3.01 13.79 -9.14
C SER A 87 3.80 14.55 -8.07
N ASP A 88 3.10 15.23 -7.16
CA ASP A 88 3.70 15.90 -6.00
C ASP A 88 3.80 14.96 -4.77
N GLU A 89 2.96 13.92 -4.74
CA GLU A 89 2.83 12.99 -3.63
C GLU A 89 2.63 11.56 -4.10
N TRP A 90 3.17 10.62 -3.33
CA TRP A 90 3.03 9.19 -3.56
C TRP A 90 2.36 8.50 -2.38
N LEU A 91 1.43 7.59 -2.69
CA LEU A 91 0.80 6.69 -1.72
C LEU A 91 1.25 5.26 -2.05
N LEU A 92 2.05 4.66 -1.17
CA LEU A 92 2.52 3.29 -1.30
C LEU A 92 1.74 2.37 -0.36
N LEU A 93 0.97 1.44 -0.93
CA LEU A 93 0.26 0.41 -0.18
C LEU A 93 1.14 -0.82 0.00
N ILE A 94 1.36 -1.23 1.23
CA ILE A 94 2.12 -2.44 1.59
C ILE A 94 1.20 -3.34 2.39
N ARG A 95 1.16 -4.63 2.05
CA ARG A 95 0.39 -5.65 2.77
C ARG A 95 1.34 -6.51 3.62
N PRO A 96 1.52 -6.22 4.92
CA PRO A 96 2.64 -6.78 5.70
C PRO A 96 2.47 -8.25 6.12
N ASP A 97 1.24 -8.76 6.16
CA ASP A 97 0.92 -10.17 6.42
C ASP A 97 1.36 -11.11 5.28
N MET A 98 1.49 -10.58 4.06
CA MET A 98 1.94 -11.33 2.89
C MET A 98 3.47 -11.38 2.74
N ILE A 99 4.20 -10.66 3.60
CA ILE A 99 5.66 -10.57 3.51
C ILE A 99 6.27 -11.60 4.47
N PRO A 100 7.09 -12.54 3.97
CA PRO A 100 7.76 -13.52 4.82
C PRO A 100 8.62 -12.83 5.88
N THR A 101 8.51 -13.27 7.13
CA THR A 101 9.37 -12.80 8.21
C THR A 101 10.81 -13.21 7.91
N LEU A 102 11.76 -12.29 8.07
CA LEU A 102 13.18 -12.59 7.93
C LEU A 102 13.56 -13.62 9.00
N GLU A 103 13.89 -14.83 8.56
CA GLU A 103 14.35 -15.87 9.49
C GLU A 103 15.76 -15.52 9.99
N ASP A 104 15.94 -15.56 11.32
CA ASP A 104 17.24 -15.32 11.94
C ASP A 104 18.16 -16.53 11.72
N ILE A 105 19.16 -16.34 10.88
CA ILE A 105 20.17 -17.36 10.56
C ILE A 105 21.11 -17.66 11.74
N THR A 106 21.20 -16.77 12.72
CA THR A 106 22.12 -16.90 13.88
C THR A 106 21.56 -17.80 14.97
N THR A 107 20.26 -18.03 14.99
CA THR A 107 19.56 -18.93 15.91
C THR A 107 19.30 -20.33 15.32
N ARG A 108 19.74 -20.59 14.08
CA ARG A 108 19.57 -21.91 13.44
C ARG A 108 20.58 -22.94 13.97
N GLY A 109 20.07 -24.07 14.46
CA GLY A 109 20.87 -25.25 14.82
C GLY A 109 21.30 -26.10 13.62
N LEU A 110 22.36 -26.91 13.79
CA LEU A 110 23.01 -27.73 12.75
C LEU A 110 22.06 -28.68 11.98
N ALA A 111 20.93 -29.08 12.56
CA ALA A 111 19.93 -29.93 11.90
C ALA A 111 19.28 -29.30 10.66
N TYR A 112 19.39 -27.97 10.50
CA TYR A 112 18.84 -27.24 9.34
C TYR A 112 19.75 -27.28 8.10
N VAL A 113 21.02 -27.68 8.27
CA VAL A 113 22.02 -27.70 7.17
C VAL A 113 21.77 -28.82 6.17
N GLU A 114 21.26 -29.97 6.63
CA GLU A 114 20.86 -31.08 5.76
C GLU A 114 19.64 -30.71 4.89
N ASP A 115 18.69 -29.96 5.45
CA ASP A 115 17.51 -29.47 4.73
C ASP A 115 17.87 -28.38 3.69
N LEU A 116 18.90 -27.57 3.98
CA LEU A 116 19.45 -26.60 3.02
C LEU A 116 20.14 -27.27 1.83
N GLN A 117 20.83 -28.39 2.01
CA GLN A 117 21.45 -29.13 0.90
C GLN A 117 20.41 -29.71 -0.06
N VAL A 118 19.26 -30.14 0.46
CA VAL A 118 18.12 -30.59 -0.35
C VAL A 118 17.47 -29.44 -1.13
N ARG A 119 17.41 -28.24 -0.53
CA ARG A 119 16.90 -27.02 -1.20
C ARG A 119 17.87 -26.44 -2.23
N LEU A 120 19.17 -26.41 -1.93
CA LEU A 120 20.22 -25.93 -2.84
C LEU A 120 20.39 -26.83 -4.08
N GLY A 121 20.01 -28.11 -3.99
CA GLY A 121 19.96 -29.02 -5.14
C GLY A 121 18.83 -28.75 -6.13
N LYS A 122 17.90 -27.85 -5.77
CA LYS A 122 16.76 -27.45 -6.60
C LYS A 122 16.87 -25.96 -6.97
N VAL A 123 17.25 -25.75 -8.23
CA VAL A 123 16.83 -24.64 -9.11
C VAL A 123 17.75 -23.41 -9.14
N GLN A 124 18.36 -23.24 -10.32
CA GLN A 124 18.70 -21.97 -10.95
C GLN A 124 17.41 -21.15 -11.13
N GLN A 125 16.88 -20.59 -10.06
CA GLN A 125 15.79 -19.62 -10.13
C GLN A 125 16.46 -18.25 -10.25
N GLU A 126 16.00 -17.43 -11.20
CA GLU A 126 16.38 -16.01 -11.21
C GLU A 126 16.19 -15.47 -9.79
N ALA A 127 17.20 -14.78 -9.28
CA ALA A 127 17.18 -14.29 -7.91
C ALA A 127 16.07 -13.22 -7.80
N GLU A 128 14.88 -13.64 -7.37
CA GLU A 128 13.79 -12.72 -7.07
C GLU A 128 14.23 -11.78 -5.93
N LEU A 129 13.87 -10.50 -6.06
CA LEU A 129 14.14 -9.53 -5.01
C LEU A 129 13.36 -9.91 -3.75
N THR A 130 14.00 -9.71 -2.59
CA THR A 130 13.27 -9.76 -1.31
C THR A 130 12.21 -8.66 -1.29
N ALA A 131 11.15 -8.81 -0.50
CA ALA A 131 10.11 -7.79 -0.41
C ALA A 131 10.65 -6.38 -0.07
N PRO A 132 11.57 -6.19 0.91
CA PRO A 132 12.22 -4.89 1.10
C PRO A 132 12.99 -4.42 -0.15
N GLY A 133 13.72 -5.33 -0.82
CA GLY A 133 14.47 -5.01 -2.03
C GLY A 133 13.58 -4.56 -3.18
N PHE A 134 12.41 -5.18 -3.35
CA PHE A 134 11.41 -4.79 -4.33
C PHE A 134 10.93 -3.36 -4.12
N PHE A 135 10.51 -3.00 -2.91
CA PHE A 135 10.02 -1.65 -2.61
C PHE A 135 11.12 -0.59 -2.71
N ILE A 136 12.33 -0.91 -2.26
CA ILE A 136 13.48 -0.01 -2.37
C ILE A 136 13.81 0.25 -3.86
N GLU A 137 13.90 -0.80 -4.68
CA GLU A 137 14.18 -0.66 -6.11
C GLU A 137 13.07 0.14 -6.81
N LEU A 138 11.80 -0.16 -6.53
CA LEU A 138 10.67 0.61 -7.06
C LEU A 138 10.80 2.11 -6.76
N LEU A 139 11.02 2.46 -5.49
CA LEU A 139 11.17 3.85 -5.07
C LEU A 139 12.41 4.51 -5.69
N GLN A 140 13.53 3.81 -5.77
CA GLN A 140 14.74 4.32 -6.41
C GLN A 140 14.52 4.60 -7.90
N MET A 141 13.85 3.71 -8.61
CA MET A 141 13.48 3.88 -10.02
C MET A 141 12.56 5.10 -10.21
N MET A 142 11.54 5.26 -9.35
CA MET A 142 10.64 6.41 -9.41
C MET A 142 11.36 7.72 -9.09
N LEU A 143 12.23 7.75 -8.08
CA LEU A 143 13.04 8.92 -7.73
C LEU A 143 13.99 9.31 -8.87
N TYR A 144 14.60 8.32 -9.53
CA TYR A 144 15.46 8.54 -10.68
C TYR A 144 14.71 9.25 -11.82
N VAL A 145 13.52 8.76 -12.16
CA VAL A 145 12.67 9.39 -13.18
C VAL A 145 12.25 10.80 -12.78
N LYS A 146 11.90 11.04 -11.51
CA LYS A 146 11.59 12.37 -10.99
C LYS A 146 12.82 13.30 -10.89
N GLY A 147 14.01 12.81 -11.25
CA GLY A 147 15.26 13.58 -11.23
C GLY A 147 15.73 13.94 -9.83
N LYS A 148 15.30 13.19 -8.80
CA LYS A 148 15.68 13.41 -7.41
C LYS A 148 16.90 12.56 -7.07
N SER A 149 17.83 13.14 -6.32
CA SER A 149 19.08 12.49 -5.93
C SER A 149 19.07 12.17 -4.44
N ALA A 150 19.57 10.99 -4.08
CA ALA A 150 19.78 10.58 -2.69
C ALA A 150 20.94 11.32 -1.99
N LEU A 151 21.62 12.27 -2.66
CA LEU A 151 22.70 13.06 -2.07
C LEU A 151 22.21 14.10 -1.06
N ALA A 152 20.91 14.41 -1.05
CA ALA A 152 20.28 15.27 -0.07
C ALA A 152 18.90 14.72 0.32
N PRO A 153 18.40 14.98 1.54
CA PRO A 153 17.07 14.56 1.95
C PRO A 153 15.98 15.09 1.00
N ILE A 154 15.08 14.20 0.59
CA ILE A 154 14.04 14.48 -0.39
C ILE A 154 12.84 15.11 0.32
N SER A 155 12.48 16.33 -0.09
CA SER A 155 11.25 17.01 0.35
C SER A 155 10.10 16.89 -0.65
N GLU A 156 10.39 16.48 -1.88
CA GLU A 156 9.39 16.32 -2.92
C GLU A 156 9.84 15.21 -3.87
N PRO A 157 9.03 14.16 -4.08
CA PRO A 157 7.62 14.04 -3.69
C PRO A 157 7.45 13.69 -2.20
N ARG A 158 6.31 14.08 -1.64
CA ARG A 158 5.90 13.59 -0.31
C ARG A 158 5.49 12.13 -0.41
N LEU A 159 5.72 11.34 0.64
CA LEU A 159 5.42 9.90 0.62
C LEU A 159 4.56 9.49 1.81
N THR A 160 3.39 8.91 1.55
CA THR A 160 2.63 8.17 2.55
C THR A 160 2.78 6.68 2.30
N VAL A 161 3.28 5.94 3.28
CA VAL A 161 3.28 4.47 3.28
C VAL A 161 2.09 3.99 4.10
N ALA A 162 1.14 3.32 3.46
CA ALA A 162 -0.02 2.73 4.13
C ALA A 162 0.16 1.22 4.28
N LEU A 163 0.25 0.77 5.53
CA LEU A 163 0.24 -0.64 5.91
C LEU A 163 -1.20 -1.14 5.85
N SER A 164 -1.57 -1.66 4.68
CA SER A 164 -2.89 -2.19 4.35
C SER A 164 -3.21 -3.48 5.10
N CYS A 165 -4.50 -3.81 5.19
CA CYS A 165 -5.02 -4.93 5.97
C CYS A 165 -4.59 -4.87 7.44
N TRP A 166 -4.59 -3.67 8.03
CA TRP A 166 -4.12 -3.44 9.39
C TRP A 166 -4.85 -4.30 10.44
N ASP A 167 -6.14 -4.55 10.24
CA ASP A 167 -7.00 -5.38 11.09
C ASP A 167 -6.56 -6.85 11.15
N THR A 168 -5.87 -7.36 10.12
CA THR A 168 -5.45 -8.77 10.04
C THR A 168 -4.13 -9.04 10.77
N LEU A 169 -3.40 -7.99 11.17
CA LEU A 169 -2.06 -8.11 11.74
C LEU A 169 -2.05 -8.63 13.19
N GLY A 170 -3.22 -8.79 13.82
CA GLY A 170 -3.35 -9.26 15.21
C GLY A 170 -2.71 -8.33 16.24
N LEU A 171 -2.59 -7.04 15.89
CA LEU A 171 -2.00 -6.00 16.73
C LEU A 171 -2.98 -5.56 17.82
N ALA A 172 -2.45 -4.96 18.89
CA ALA A 172 -3.29 -4.36 19.91
C ALA A 172 -4.20 -3.29 19.28
N THR A 173 -5.46 -3.25 19.71
CA THR A 173 -6.53 -2.43 19.11
C THR A 173 -6.29 -0.93 19.22
N SER A 174 -5.32 -0.47 20.00
CA SER A 174 -4.94 0.95 20.07
C SER A 174 -3.49 1.14 20.52
N GLY A 175 -2.89 2.26 20.07
CA GLY A 175 -1.56 2.70 20.51
C GLY A 175 -0.38 2.03 19.80
N VAL A 176 -0.63 1.14 18.85
CA VAL A 176 0.44 0.61 17.98
C VAL A 176 0.74 1.64 16.90
N VAL A 177 1.99 2.11 16.89
CA VAL A 177 2.46 3.10 15.94
C VAL A 177 2.84 2.43 14.61
N PRO A 178 2.27 2.82 13.46
CA PRO A 178 2.55 2.19 12.17
C PRO A 178 4.04 2.16 11.78
N ALA A 179 4.80 3.19 12.14
CA ALA A 179 6.24 3.23 11.89
C ALA A 179 7.02 2.15 12.67
N VAL A 180 6.54 1.75 13.86
CA VAL A 180 7.14 0.65 14.63
C VAL A 180 6.87 -0.68 13.92
N GLU A 181 5.65 -0.88 13.43
CA GLU A 181 5.29 -2.09 12.69
C GLU A 181 6.10 -2.23 11.39
N LEU A 182 6.25 -1.13 10.64
CA LEU A 182 7.09 -1.10 9.45
C LEU A 182 8.54 -1.49 9.78
N LYS A 183 9.11 -0.97 10.86
CA LYS A 183 10.48 -1.31 11.29
C LYS A 183 10.64 -2.78 11.69
N GLN A 184 9.63 -3.36 12.33
CA GLN A 184 9.69 -4.76 12.75
C GLN A 184 9.61 -5.70 11.55
N ARG A 185 8.74 -5.42 10.57
CA ARG A 185 8.54 -6.30 9.41
C ARG A 185 9.47 -6.04 8.24
N LEU A 186 9.82 -4.77 8.01
CA LEU A 186 10.59 -4.29 6.86
C LEU A 186 11.70 -3.32 7.31
N PRO A 187 12.63 -3.75 8.17
CA PRO A 187 13.65 -2.86 8.76
C PRO A 187 14.51 -2.16 7.71
N PHE A 188 14.86 -2.83 6.61
CA PHE A 188 15.65 -2.22 5.54
C PHE A 188 14.88 -1.16 4.76
N LEU A 189 13.57 -1.36 4.52
CA LEU A 189 12.75 -0.34 3.90
C LEU A 189 12.59 0.86 4.83
N ALA A 190 12.32 0.62 6.12
CA ALA A 190 12.20 1.70 7.10
C ALA A 190 13.48 2.55 7.17
N ALA A 191 14.66 1.90 7.25
CA ALA A 191 15.95 2.60 7.26
C ALA A 191 16.22 3.36 5.95
N PHE A 192 15.83 2.79 4.80
CA PHE A 192 15.93 3.46 3.50
C PHE A 192 15.06 4.73 3.48
N LEU A 193 13.80 4.65 3.88
CA LEU A 193 12.89 5.80 3.91
C LEU A 193 13.40 6.91 4.84
N GLU A 194 13.84 6.56 6.05
CA GLU A 194 14.42 7.48 7.04
C GLU A 194 15.67 8.20 6.54
N THR A 195 16.44 7.54 5.67
CA THR A 195 17.69 8.10 5.13
C THR A 195 17.43 9.00 3.93
N ILE A 196 16.43 8.65 3.11
CA ILE A 196 16.22 9.28 1.80
C ILE A 196 15.26 10.47 1.90
N TRP A 197 14.20 10.40 2.69
CA TRP A 197 13.23 11.48 2.81
C TRP A 197 13.57 12.43 3.96
N ALA A 198 13.26 13.71 3.79
CA ALA A 198 13.25 14.66 4.89
C ALA A 198 12.18 14.25 5.93
N PRO A 199 12.41 14.43 7.25
CA PRO A 199 11.54 13.90 8.29
C PRO A 199 10.06 14.28 8.17
N ASP A 200 9.77 15.49 7.70
CA ASP A 200 8.41 16.01 7.56
C ASP A 200 7.81 15.78 6.16
N ASN A 201 8.47 14.99 5.30
CA ASN A 201 8.05 14.77 3.90
C ASN A 201 7.73 13.31 3.61
N TRP A 202 7.71 12.46 4.64
CA TRP A 202 7.14 11.13 4.56
C TRP A 202 6.45 10.74 5.86
N ARG A 203 5.53 9.78 5.79
CA ARG A 203 4.83 9.24 6.97
C ARG A 203 4.39 7.81 6.74
N VAL A 204 4.11 7.10 7.83
CA VAL A 204 3.56 5.74 7.82
C VAL A 204 2.21 5.74 8.53
N CYS A 205 1.20 5.15 7.88
CA CYS A 205 -0.14 4.98 8.40
C CYS A 205 -0.53 3.48 8.36
N GLY A 206 -1.41 3.07 9.27
CA GLY A 206 -2.13 1.80 9.13
C GLY A 206 -3.42 2.04 8.33
N LEU A 207 -3.84 1.05 7.54
CA LEU A 207 -5.09 1.11 6.79
C LEU A 207 -5.86 -0.20 6.95
N SER A 208 -7.07 -0.09 7.48
CA SER A 208 -8.10 -1.12 7.36
C SER A 208 -9.25 -0.55 6.54
N SER A 209 -9.31 -0.86 5.25
CA SER A 209 -10.33 -0.29 4.36
C SER A 209 -11.75 -0.81 4.64
N LEU A 210 -11.87 -2.03 5.17
CA LEU A 210 -13.14 -2.68 5.46
C LEU A 210 -13.42 -2.83 6.96
N GLY A 211 -12.45 -2.51 7.82
CA GLY A 211 -12.54 -2.70 9.27
C GLY A 211 -12.52 -4.15 9.75
N ARG A 212 -12.71 -5.12 8.83
CA ARG A 212 -12.81 -6.56 9.09
C ARG A 212 -12.47 -7.37 7.85
N SER A 213 -12.23 -8.67 8.05
CA SER A 213 -12.08 -9.64 6.97
C SER A 213 -13.44 -10.19 6.54
N LEU A 214 -13.74 -10.12 5.23
CA LEU A 214 -14.95 -10.69 4.63
C LEU A 214 -14.66 -12.07 4.02
N ASP A 215 -15.69 -12.92 3.92
CA ASP A 215 -15.59 -14.22 3.25
C ASP A 215 -15.97 -14.12 1.76
N ALA A 216 -15.42 -14.99 0.93
CA ALA A 216 -15.69 -14.97 -0.51
C ALA A 216 -17.07 -15.54 -0.88
N THR A 217 -17.67 -16.34 0.00
CA THR A 217 -18.88 -17.13 -0.25
C THR A 217 -20.00 -16.85 0.75
N ASN A 218 -19.67 -16.52 1.99
CA ASN A 218 -20.63 -16.27 3.05
C ASN A 218 -20.76 -14.76 3.32
N PRO A 219 -21.90 -14.12 2.97
CA PRO A 219 -22.13 -12.70 3.24
C PRO A 219 -22.06 -12.37 4.74
N ASP A 220 -21.42 -11.25 5.06
CA ASP A 220 -21.48 -10.61 6.39
C ASP A 220 -22.65 -9.61 6.41
N GLU A 221 -23.77 -9.98 7.06
CA GLU A 221 -24.97 -9.14 7.15
C GLU A 221 -24.72 -7.85 7.94
N ASP A 222 -23.93 -7.92 9.02
CA ASP A 222 -23.59 -6.74 9.83
C ASP A 222 -22.79 -5.72 9.00
N PHE A 223 -21.89 -6.18 8.14
CA PHE A 223 -21.14 -5.31 7.23
C PHE A 223 -22.04 -4.60 6.20
N VAL A 224 -23.07 -5.29 5.70
CA VAL A 224 -24.04 -4.70 4.77
C VAL A 224 -24.93 -3.69 5.48
N ASP A 225 -25.39 -4.01 6.69
CA ASP A 225 -26.28 -3.16 7.48
C ASP A 225 -25.59 -1.88 7.98
N ASP A 226 -24.32 -1.98 8.40
CA ASP A 226 -23.51 -0.83 8.86
C ASP A 226 -23.09 0.09 7.69
N GLY A 227 -23.07 -0.43 6.47
CA GLY A 227 -22.60 0.26 5.27
C GLY A 227 -21.08 0.14 5.08
N PRO A 228 -20.59 -0.31 3.91
CA PRO A 228 -19.16 -0.44 3.61
C PRO A 228 -18.36 0.86 3.83
N GLU A 229 -19.00 2.02 3.62
CA GLU A 229 -18.41 3.34 3.77
C GLU A 229 -18.07 3.73 5.22
N ALA A 230 -18.68 3.09 6.21
CA ALA A 230 -18.51 3.42 7.62
C ALA A 230 -17.57 2.44 8.36
N ALA A 231 -17.20 1.33 7.72
CA ALA A 231 -16.46 0.25 8.36
C ALA A 231 -14.93 0.49 8.38
N GLY A 232 -14.40 1.22 7.40
CA GLY A 232 -12.98 1.48 7.26
C GLY A 232 -12.42 2.46 8.30
N TYR A 233 -11.13 2.32 8.62
CA TYR A 233 -10.37 3.26 9.43
C TYR A 233 -8.89 3.33 9.01
N VAL A 234 -8.26 4.46 9.33
CA VAL A 234 -6.82 4.70 9.24
C VAL A 234 -6.24 4.76 10.64
N VAL A 235 -5.05 4.21 10.81
CA VAL A 235 -4.22 4.44 12.00
C VAL A 235 -3.21 5.53 11.65
N LEU A 236 -3.36 6.68 12.27
CA LEU A 236 -2.50 7.85 12.07
C LEU A 236 -1.06 7.56 12.53
N PRO A 237 -0.06 8.38 12.13
CA PRO A 237 1.32 8.21 12.60
C PRO A 237 1.48 8.23 14.13
N SER A 238 0.52 8.82 14.84
CA SER A 238 0.44 8.82 16.31
C SER A 238 0.00 7.48 16.92
N GLY A 239 -0.57 6.57 16.12
CA GLY A 239 -1.25 5.35 16.60
C GLY A 239 -2.73 5.55 16.94
N GLU A 240 -3.29 6.75 16.72
CA GLU A 240 -4.73 7.02 16.86
C GLU A 240 -5.51 6.49 15.65
N HIS A 241 -6.73 6.01 15.90
CA HIS A 241 -7.63 5.53 14.85
C HIS A 241 -8.54 6.67 14.38
N ASP A 242 -8.65 6.84 13.07
CA ASP A 242 -9.50 7.83 12.42
C ASP A 242 -10.40 7.13 11.38
N PRO A 243 -11.74 7.29 11.42
CA PRO A 243 -12.63 6.71 10.41
C PRO A 243 -12.49 7.38 9.02
N ASP A 244 -11.86 8.55 8.92
CA ASP A 244 -11.68 9.24 7.65
C ASP A 244 -10.47 8.71 6.86
N LEU A 245 -10.73 7.85 5.87
CA LEU A 245 -9.67 7.30 5.03
C LEU A 245 -8.92 8.36 4.22
N THR A 246 -9.50 9.55 4.01
CA THR A 246 -8.84 10.63 3.28
C THR A 246 -7.68 11.24 4.05
N GLN A 247 -7.51 10.89 5.34
CA GLN A 247 -6.32 11.23 6.09
C GLN A 247 -5.03 10.71 5.44
N LEU A 248 -5.08 9.64 4.64
CA LEU A 248 -3.92 9.11 3.90
C LEU A 248 -3.31 10.10 2.90
N ILE A 249 -4.12 10.97 2.33
CA ILE A 249 -3.72 11.98 1.33
C ILE A 249 -3.74 13.40 1.91
N ALA A 250 -4.12 13.53 3.19
CA ALA A 250 -4.10 14.77 3.93
C ALA A 250 -2.71 14.99 4.55
N PHE A 251 -1.71 15.27 3.71
CA PHE A 251 -0.34 15.50 4.16
C PHE A 251 -0.15 16.93 4.69
#